data_AF-S9U572-F1
#
_entry.id   AF-S9U572-F1
#
_cell.length_a   1.000
_cell.length_b   1.000
_cell.length_c   1.000
_cell.angle_alpha   90.00
_cell.angle_beta   90.00
_cell.angle_gamma   90.00
#
_symmetry.space_group_name_H-M   'P 1'
#
loop_
_entity.id
_entity.type
_entity.pdbx_description
1 polymer ?
#
loop_
_entity_poly.entity_id
_entity_poly.type
_entity_poly.pdbx_seq_one_letter_code
_entity_poly.pdbx_strand_id
1 'polypeptide(L)'
;MVFVYIEASITTELLRQTLENVLEGDRTPVEFISYDAMQPSDRFGQMMVDNLDAIGASLKGIHDLPTTEAHEARAKEVGFSHVKAFSMKKLYLLVPTEQQRWMNKLEMIDDWDEWNLVHEHYCFVIATTANVELPQIFESS
;
A
#
# COMPACT_ATOMS: atom_id res chain seq x y z
N MET A 1 -7.96 2.00 1.38
CA MET A 1 -7.56 3.16 0.59
C MET A 1 -8.20 4.39 1.18
N VAL A 2 -7.41 5.18 1.91
CA VAL A 2 -7.89 6.37 2.62
C VAL A 2 -6.90 7.52 2.43
N PHE A 3 -5.59 7.27 2.60
CA PHE A 3 -4.61 8.34 2.59
C PHE A 3 -4.38 8.94 1.22
N VAL A 4 -4.53 8.16 0.14
CA VAL A 4 -4.33 8.67 -1.23
C VAL A 4 -5.29 9.81 -1.60
N TYR A 5 -6.46 9.92 -0.94
CA TYR A 5 -7.43 10.99 -1.17
C TYR A 5 -7.07 12.31 -0.48
N ILE A 6 -6.01 12.32 0.32
CA ILE A 6 -5.51 13.49 1.05
C ILE A 6 -4.07 13.73 0.58
N GLU A 7 -3.67 14.99 0.55
CA GLU A 7 -2.31 15.41 0.20
C GLU A 7 -1.28 14.64 1.06
N ALA A 8 -0.21 14.14 0.43
CA ALA A 8 0.72 13.23 1.12
C ALA A 8 1.42 13.91 2.31
N SER A 9 1.67 15.22 2.23
CA SER A 9 2.22 16.01 3.33
C SER A 9 1.32 15.99 4.58
N ILE A 10 0.00 16.11 4.39
CA ILE A 10 -0.98 16.10 5.48
C ILE A 10 -1.06 14.71 6.11
N THR A 11 -1.12 13.65 5.29
CA THR A 11 -1.18 12.27 5.82
C THR A 11 0.11 11.85 6.50
N THR A 12 1.27 12.32 6.01
CA THR A 12 2.57 12.10 6.66
C THR A 12 2.62 12.77 8.03
N GLU A 13 2.16 14.02 8.13
CA GLU A 13 2.11 14.73 9.41
C GLU A 13 1.09 14.10 10.37
N LEU A 14 -0.09 13.69 9.87
CA LEU A 14 -1.07 12.96 10.66
C LEU A 14 -0.48 11.68 11.27
N LEU A 15 0.25 10.91 10.46
CA LEU A 15 0.90 9.69 10.92
C LEU A 15 1.97 9.98 11.98
N ARG A 16 2.82 10.99 11.76
CA ARG A 16 3.84 11.43 12.71
C ARG A 16 3.25 11.84 14.04
N GLN A 17 2.26 12.74 14.01
CA GLN A 17 1.56 13.22 15.21
C GLN A 17 0.86 12.08 15.97
N THR A 18 0.25 11.14 15.24
CA THR A 18 -0.39 9.96 15.86
C THR A 18 0.65 9.07 16.52
N LEU A 19 1.76 8.80 15.84
CA LEU A 19 2.81 7.92 16.36
C LEU A 19 3.47 8.53 17.60
N GLU A 20 3.84 9.80 17.56
CA GLU A 20 4.55 10.50 18.63
C GLU A 20 3.63 10.84 19.81
N ASN A 21 2.48 11.45 19.54
CA ASN A 21 1.70 12.13 20.58
C ASN A 21 0.45 11.36 21.03
N VAL A 22 -0.01 10.37 20.27
CA VAL A 22 -1.20 9.57 20.63
C VAL A 22 -0.81 8.18 21.10
N LEU A 23 0.09 7.52 20.38
CA LEU A 23 0.46 6.13 20.66
C LEU A 23 1.70 6.00 21.55
N GLU A 24 2.44 7.10 21.77
CA GLU A 24 3.74 7.10 22.45
C GLU A 24 4.65 6.02 21.85
N GLY A 25 4.89 6.07 20.53
CA GLY A 25 5.54 5.01 19.74
C GLY A 25 6.93 4.56 20.23
N ASP A 26 7.61 5.38 21.03
CA ASP A 26 8.88 5.04 21.71
C ASP A 26 8.70 4.05 22.89
N ARG A 27 7.48 3.97 23.45
CA ARG A 27 7.14 3.16 24.63
C ARG A 27 6.22 2.01 24.30
N THR A 28 5.37 2.18 23.29
CA THR A 28 4.40 1.18 22.85
C THR A 28 4.77 0.70 21.45
N PRO A 29 4.96 -0.61 21.22
CA PRO A 29 5.09 -1.15 19.87
C PRO A 29 3.86 -0.80 19.03
N VAL A 30 4.09 -0.17 17.87
CA VAL A 30 3.03 0.21 16.93
C VAL A 30 3.24 -0.51 15.62
N GLU A 31 2.17 -1.11 15.10
CA GLU A 31 2.10 -1.64 13.74
C GLU A 31 1.19 -0.76 12.88
N PHE A 32 1.68 -0.39 11.71
CA PHE A 32 0.95 0.38 10.72
C PHE A 32 0.76 -0.45 9.46
N ILE A 33 -0.50 -0.54 9.04
CA ILE A 33 -0.90 -1.23 7.82
C ILE A 33 -1.67 -0.23 6.96
N SER A 34 -1.29 -0.13 5.69
CA SER A 34 -2.05 0.66 4.71
C SER A 34 -2.20 -0.04 3.38
N TYR A 35 -3.30 0.29 2.70
CA TYR A 35 -3.60 -0.13 1.34
C TYR A 35 -4.03 1.12 0.56
N ASP A 36 -3.30 1.48 -0.49
CA ASP A 36 -3.57 2.68 -1.31
C ASP A 36 -3.17 2.46 -2.77
N ALA A 37 -3.75 3.27 -3.66
CA ALA A 37 -3.40 3.31 -5.08
C ALA A 37 -2.01 3.94 -5.31
N MET A 38 -1.33 3.49 -6.36
CA MET A 38 0.00 3.95 -6.77
C MET A 38 0.14 3.89 -8.30
N GLN A 39 1.34 4.16 -8.82
CA GLN A 39 1.69 4.12 -10.24
C GLN A 39 0.79 4.99 -11.15
N PRO A 40 0.66 6.30 -10.90
CA PRO A 40 -0.27 7.16 -11.67
C PRO A 40 0.21 7.48 -13.09
N SER A 41 1.43 7.07 -13.45
CA SER A 41 2.13 7.64 -14.61
C SER A 41 2.04 6.80 -15.88
N ASP A 42 1.65 5.53 -15.80
CA ASP A 42 1.44 4.71 -17.00
C ASP A 42 0.04 4.96 -17.61
N ARG A 43 -0.28 4.28 -18.73
CA ARG A 43 -1.60 4.50 -19.37
C ARG A 43 -2.77 4.08 -18.48
N PHE A 44 -2.63 2.98 -17.74
CA PHE A 44 -3.67 2.51 -16.84
C PHE A 44 -3.81 3.45 -15.64
N GLY A 45 -2.69 3.84 -15.02
CA GLY A 45 -2.65 4.80 -13.92
C GLY A 45 -3.26 6.15 -14.27
N GLN A 46 -2.95 6.69 -15.46
CA GLN A 46 -3.55 7.94 -15.96
C GLN A 46 -5.07 7.79 -16.11
N MET A 47 -5.54 6.70 -16.74
CA MET A 47 -6.97 6.43 -16.86
C MET A 47 -7.65 6.27 -15.50
N MET A 48 -7.01 5.60 -14.54
CA MET A 48 -7.52 5.46 -13.17
C MET A 48 -7.68 6.82 -12.47
N VAL A 49 -6.66 7.67 -12.56
CA VAL A 49 -6.68 9.02 -11.97
C VAL A 49 -7.80 9.85 -12.60
N ASP A 50 -7.87 9.91 -13.93
CA ASP A 50 -8.88 10.70 -14.66
C ASP A 50 -10.31 10.22 -14.34
N ASN A 51 -10.53 8.90 -14.31
CA ASN A 51 -11.84 8.31 -14.03
C ASN A 51 -12.32 8.62 -12.60
N LEU A 52 -11.42 8.53 -11.62
CA LEU A 52 -11.76 8.82 -10.23
C LEU A 52 -11.96 10.31 -9.98
N ASP A 53 -11.16 11.17 -10.63
CA ASP A 53 -11.34 12.62 -10.58
C ASP A 53 -12.70 13.04 -11.16
N ALA A 54 -13.12 12.43 -12.27
CA ALA A 54 -14.41 12.70 -12.92
C ALA A 54 -15.64 12.43 -12.03
N ILE A 55 -15.52 11.59 -11.00
CA ILE A 55 -16.59 11.31 -10.03
C ILE A 55 -16.36 12.01 -8.68
N GLY A 56 -15.42 12.94 -8.59
CA GLY A 56 -15.10 13.70 -7.38
C GLY A 56 -14.29 12.92 -6.34
N ALA A 57 -13.62 11.84 -6.75
CA ALA A 57 -12.78 10.99 -5.91
C ALA A 57 -11.28 11.20 -6.22
N SER A 58 -10.84 12.45 -6.30
CA SER A 58 -9.48 12.83 -6.68
C SER A 58 -8.41 12.17 -5.79
N LEU A 59 -7.44 11.51 -6.42
CA LEU A 59 -6.32 10.85 -5.76
C LEU A 59 -5.19 11.83 -5.43
N LYS A 60 -5.43 12.73 -4.48
CA LYS A 60 -4.54 13.86 -4.18
C LYS A 60 -3.09 13.51 -3.84
N GLY A 61 -2.84 12.39 -3.19
CA GLY A 61 -1.51 11.97 -2.74
C GLY A 61 -0.78 11.02 -3.71
N ILE A 62 -1.40 10.61 -4.82
CA ILE A 62 -0.86 9.52 -5.66
C ILE A 62 0.44 9.90 -6.37
N HIS A 63 0.62 11.17 -6.74
CA HIS A 63 1.83 11.64 -7.41
C HIS A 63 3.00 11.84 -6.45
N ASP A 64 2.73 12.08 -5.17
CA ASP A 64 3.75 12.20 -4.13
C ASP A 64 4.28 10.83 -3.68
N LEU A 65 3.44 9.79 -3.75
CA LEU A 65 3.75 8.42 -3.36
C LEU A 65 3.53 7.44 -4.53
N PRO A 66 4.27 7.58 -5.64
CA PRO A 66 3.95 6.88 -6.88
C PRO A 66 4.35 5.40 -6.89
N THR A 67 5.18 4.93 -5.95
CA THR A 67 5.69 3.55 -5.93
C THR A 67 5.72 2.96 -4.53
N THR A 68 5.85 1.64 -4.44
CA THR A 68 6.08 0.92 -3.18
C THR A 68 7.25 1.52 -2.39
N GLU A 69 8.34 1.87 -3.05
CA GLU A 69 9.53 2.45 -2.40
C GLU A 69 9.24 3.84 -1.83
N ALA A 70 8.42 4.65 -2.49
CA ALA A 70 7.98 5.94 -1.97
C ALA A 70 7.11 5.77 -0.71
N HIS A 71 6.20 4.79 -0.73
CA HIS A 71 5.42 4.43 0.45
C HIS A 71 6.29 3.93 1.61
N GLU A 72 7.31 3.11 1.34
CA GLU A 72 8.28 2.67 2.35
C GLU A 72 9.07 3.85 2.92
N ALA A 73 9.55 4.74 2.06
CA ALA A 73 10.33 5.91 2.44
C ALA A 73 9.52 6.82 3.38
N ARG A 74 8.24 7.06 3.06
CA ARG A 74 7.34 7.83 3.93
C ARG A 74 7.20 7.20 5.32
N ALA A 75 6.96 5.89 5.40
CA ALA A 75 6.81 5.23 6.70
C ALA A 75 8.12 5.29 7.52
N LYS A 76 9.28 5.14 6.88
CA LYS A 76 10.57 5.34 7.55
C LYS A 76 10.75 6.79 8.03
N GLU A 77 10.37 7.78 7.23
CA GLU A 77 10.40 9.21 7.59
C GLU A 77 9.50 9.53 8.79
N VAL A 78 8.36 8.86 8.92
CA VAL A 78 7.44 9.02 10.05
C VAL A 78 8.02 8.47 11.37
N GLY A 79 8.94 7.50 11.31
CA GLY A 79 9.57 6.91 12.50
C GLY A 79 9.41 5.39 12.63
N PHE A 80 8.88 4.70 11.62
CA PHE A 80 8.83 3.23 11.63
C PHE A 80 10.21 2.64 11.30
N SER A 81 10.66 1.69 12.12
CA SER A 81 12.01 1.10 12.02
C SER A 81 12.09 -0.05 11.02
N HIS A 82 11.02 -0.84 10.90
CA HIS A 82 10.91 -1.94 9.94
C HIS A 82 9.72 -1.70 9.03
N VAL A 83 9.94 -1.66 7.73
CA VAL A 83 8.91 -1.30 6.74
C VAL A 83 9.06 -2.17 5.50
N LYS A 84 7.93 -2.65 4.99
CA LYS A 84 7.82 -3.28 3.68
C LYS A 84 6.58 -2.78 2.93
N ALA A 85 6.73 -2.58 1.63
CA ALA A 85 5.61 -2.35 0.73
C ALA A 85 5.65 -3.32 -0.46
N PHE A 86 4.47 -3.73 -0.92
CA PHE A 86 4.28 -4.64 -2.04
C PHE A 86 3.21 -4.09 -2.97
N SER A 87 3.35 -4.29 -4.28
CA SER A 87 2.16 -4.26 -5.13
C SER A 87 1.23 -5.39 -4.74
N MET A 88 -0.07 -5.21 -4.94
CA MET A 88 -1.04 -6.27 -4.66
C MET A 88 -0.79 -7.51 -5.53
N LYS A 89 -0.25 -7.34 -6.74
CA LYS A 89 0.20 -8.44 -7.59
C LYS A 89 1.30 -9.23 -6.89
N LYS A 90 2.35 -8.56 -6.39
CA LYS A 90 3.44 -9.23 -5.68
C LYS A 90 2.94 -9.94 -4.43
N LEU A 91 2.02 -9.30 -3.69
CA LEU A 91 1.41 -9.91 -2.50
C LEU A 91 0.58 -11.17 -2.83
N TYR A 92 -0.20 -11.15 -3.91
CA TYR A 92 -0.96 -12.30 -4.36
C TYR A 92 -0.07 -13.49 -4.75
N LEU A 93 1.08 -13.23 -5.37
CA LEU A 93 2.03 -14.28 -5.75
C LEU A 93 2.64 -15.01 -4.53
N LEU A 94 2.57 -14.42 -3.33
CA LEU A 94 2.97 -15.07 -2.08
C LEU A 94 1.89 -15.99 -1.51
N VAL A 95 0.64 -15.86 -1.95
CA VAL A 95 -0.46 -16.74 -1.53
C VAL A 95 -0.20 -18.15 -2.06
N PRO A 96 -0.31 -19.22 -1.25
CA PRO A 96 0.02 -20.54 -1.75
C PRO A 96 -0.94 -20.98 -2.86
N THR A 97 -0.41 -21.75 -3.83
CA THR A 97 -1.12 -22.08 -5.07
C THR A 97 -2.43 -22.83 -4.84
N GLU A 98 -2.54 -23.61 -3.76
CA GLU A 98 -3.79 -24.29 -3.41
C GLU A 98 -4.92 -23.30 -3.10
N GLN A 99 -4.62 -22.25 -2.33
CA GLN A 99 -5.55 -21.18 -1.99
C GLN A 99 -5.92 -20.39 -3.26
N GLN A 100 -4.95 -20.06 -4.11
CA GLN A 100 -5.21 -19.39 -5.40
C GLN A 100 -6.17 -20.22 -6.28
N ARG A 101 -5.96 -21.55 -6.38
CA ARG A 101 -6.84 -22.46 -7.12
C ARG A 101 -8.21 -22.60 -6.49
N TRP A 102 -8.29 -22.59 -5.16
CA TRP A 102 -9.56 -22.64 -4.45
C TRP A 102 -10.37 -21.36 -4.68
N MET A 103 -9.73 -20.19 -4.59
CA MET A 103 -10.37 -18.90 -4.86
C MET A 103 -10.94 -18.83 -6.29
N ASN A 104 -10.19 -19.31 -7.28
CA ASN A 104 -10.65 -19.35 -8.69
C ASN A 104 -11.87 -20.27 -8.93
N LYS A 105 -12.29 -21.09 -7.95
CA LYS A 105 -13.54 -21.86 -8.03
C LYS A 105 -14.76 -21.04 -7.61
N LEU A 106 -14.58 -19.96 -6.85
CA LEU A 106 -15.66 -19.07 -6.43
C LEU A 106 -16.09 -18.18 -7.59
N GLU A 107 -15.10 -17.61 -8.29
CA GLU A 107 -15.27 -16.81 -9.49
C GLU A 107 -14.00 -16.98 -10.32
N MET A 108 -14.16 -17.35 -11.60
CA MET A 108 -13.03 -17.62 -12.49
C MET A 108 -12.53 -16.29 -13.07
N ILE A 109 -11.23 -16.04 -12.94
CA ILE A 109 -10.58 -14.93 -13.64
C ILE A 109 -10.44 -15.31 -15.12
N ASP A 110 -11.09 -14.54 -15.98
CA ASP A 110 -11.08 -14.72 -17.44
C ASP A 110 -9.98 -13.91 -18.14
N ASP A 111 -9.60 -12.75 -17.60
CA ASP A 111 -8.49 -11.92 -18.09
C ASP A 111 -7.43 -11.66 -16.99
N TRP A 112 -6.30 -12.36 -17.09
CA TRP A 112 -5.18 -12.20 -16.17
C TRP A 112 -4.36 -10.93 -16.43
N ASP A 113 -4.39 -10.38 -17.64
CA ASP A 113 -3.64 -9.17 -17.97
C ASP A 113 -4.31 -7.95 -17.33
N GLU A 114 -5.64 -7.86 -17.40
CA GLU A 114 -6.40 -6.82 -16.68
C GLU A 114 -6.25 -6.97 -15.16
N TRP A 115 -6.34 -8.20 -14.65
CA TRP A 115 -6.12 -8.49 -13.22
C TRP A 115 -4.73 -8.00 -12.77
N ASN A 116 -3.70 -8.29 -13.56
CA ASN A 116 -2.34 -7.84 -13.28
C ASN A 116 -2.22 -6.31 -13.32
N LEU A 117 -2.81 -5.64 -14.31
CA LEU A 117 -2.82 -4.18 -14.40
C LEU A 117 -3.44 -3.58 -13.15
N VAL A 118 -4.64 -4.02 -12.76
CA VAL A 118 -5.30 -3.53 -11.54
C VAL A 118 -4.38 -3.73 -10.33
N HIS A 119 -3.85 -4.93 -10.12
CA HIS A 119 -3.08 -5.24 -8.91
C HIS A 119 -1.64 -4.73 -8.91
N GLU A 120 -1.12 -4.22 -10.02
CA GLU A 120 0.12 -3.43 -10.05
C GLU A 120 -0.09 -1.97 -9.62
N HIS A 121 -1.32 -1.46 -9.67
CA HIS A 121 -1.66 -0.07 -9.34
C HIS A 121 -2.14 0.14 -7.91
N TYR A 122 -2.05 -0.89 -7.07
CA TYR A 122 -2.33 -0.79 -5.63
C TYR A 122 -1.18 -1.39 -4.84
N CYS A 123 -0.89 -0.78 -3.70
CA CYS A 123 0.12 -1.25 -2.78
C CYS A 123 -0.47 -1.62 -1.42
N PHE A 124 0.22 -2.56 -0.77
CA PHE A 124 0.07 -2.91 0.63
C PHE A 124 1.35 -2.52 1.35
N VAL A 125 1.23 -1.81 2.46
CA VAL A 125 2.36 -1.41 3.31
C VAL A 125 2.14 -1.99 4.70
N ILE A 126 3.21 -2.55 5.26
CA ILE A 126 3.29 -2.98 6.65
C ILE A 126 4.54 -2.37 7.27
N ALA A 127 4.40 -1.76 8.44
CA ALA A 127 5.47 -1.09 9.14
C ALA A 127 5.34 -1.30 10.65
N THR A 128 6.46 -1.36 11.37
CA THR A 128 6.45 -1.48 12.82
C THR A 128 7.55 -0.65 13.46
N THR A 129 7.27 -0.09 14.64
CA THR A 129 8.30 0.52 15.51
C THR A 129 9.02 -0.53 16.35
N ALA A 130 8.43 -1.72 16.53
CA ALA A 130 9.01 -2.79 17.31
C ALA A 130 10.33 -3.26 16.68
N ASN A 131 11.29 -3.64 17.53
CA ASN A 131 12.51 -4.30 17.09
C ASN A 131 12.23 -5.80 16.86
N VAL A 132 11.26 -6.09 16.00
CA VAL A 132 10.82 -7.43 15.62
C VAL A 132 10.81 -7.49 14.10
N GLU A 133 11.35 -8.57 13.56
CA GLU A 133 11.29 -8.83 12.12
C GLU A 133 9.84 -8.94 11.66
N LEU A 134 9.57 -8.42 10.45
CA LEU A 134 8.26 -8.63 9.84
C LEU A 134 8.07 -10.14 9.58
N PRO A 135 6.83 -10.64 9.60
CA PRO A 135 6.57 -12.05 9.30
C PRO A 135 7.30 -12.51 8.03
N GLN A 136 7.93 -13.69 8.05
CA GLN A 136 8.80 -14.21 6.97
C GLN A 136 8.18 -14.18 5.57
N ILE A 137 6.85 -14.25 5.48
CA ILE A 137 6.11 -14.10 4.22
C ILE A 137 6.43 -12.77 3.51
N PHE A 138 6.81 -11.73 4.25
CA PHE A 138 7.20 -10.41 3.75
C PHE A 138 8.73 -10.24 3.57
N GLU A 139 9.53 -11.24 3.90
CA GLU A 139 10.99 -11.21 3.73
C GLU A 139 11.46 -11.83 2.41
N SER A 140 10.62 -12.69 1.81
CA SER A 140 10.94 -13.55 0.65
C SER A 140 10.96 -12.82 -0.70
N SER A 141 11.21 -11.52 -0.73
CA SER A 141 10.76 -10.62 -1.79
C SER A 141 11.84 -9.82 -2.48
#